data_AF-A0A832IHD6-F1
#
_entry.id   AF-A0A832IHD6-F1
#
_cell.length_a   1.000
_cell.length_b   1.000
_cell.length_c   1.000
_cell.angle_alpha   90.00
_cell.angle_beta   90.00
_cell.angle_gamma   90.00
#
_symmetry.space_group_name_H-M   'P 1'
#
loop_
_entity.id
_entity.type
_entity.pdbx_description
1 polymer ?
#
loop_
_entity_poly.entity_id
_entity_poly.type
_entity_poly.pdbx_seq_one_letter_code
_entity_poly.pdbx_strand_id
1 'polypeptide(L)'
;MFNIRKNNLDKIKSFIRNSEEIKIEKSDKEKLIEMIKPTIGIKTQTSDDKNLKVGKSKIGGKPDLPKGFEWPRANNRPMLFCAQYNLSELTKLDKENILPNKGFFYIFLSLDEQWKEFNGINQ
;
A
#
# COMPACT_ATOMS: atom_id res chain seq x y z
N MET A 1 -26.21 0.92 -1.33
CA MET A 1 -25.27 1.81 -0.57
C MET A 1 -24.61 0.99 0.54
N PHE A 2 -23.33 0.66 0.42
CA PHE A 2 -22.62 -0.16 1.42
C PHE A 2 -22.22 0.67 2.64
N ASN A 3 -22.95 0.46 3.75
CA ASN A 3 -22.73 1.12 5.04
C ASN A 3 -21.64 0.42 5.86
N ILE A 4 -20.37 0.50 5.42
CA ILE A 4 -19.27 -0.32 5.99
C ILE A 4 -18.50 0.36 7.14
N ARG A 5 -18.67 1.67 7.42
CA ARG A 5 -17.54 2.43 7.98
C ARG A 5 -17.46 2.65 9.50
N LYS A 6 -18.53 2.51 10.31
CA LYS A 6 -18.44 2.71 11.78
C LYS A 6 -18.25 1.43 12.60
N ASN A 7 -18.88 0.34 12.19
CA ASN A 7 -19.00 -0.86 13.04
C ASN A 7 -17.68 -1.57 13.35
N ASN A 8 -16.68 -1.51 12.45
CA ASN A 8 -15.46 -2.31 12.64
C ASN A 8 -14.48 -1.73 13.66
N LEU A 9 -14.38 -0.40 13.80
CA LEU A 9 -13.43 0.21 14.75
C LEU A 9 -13.85 -0.06 16.18
N ASP A 10 -15.13 0.13 16.50
CA ASP A 10 -15.65 -0.10 17.85
C ASP A 10 -15.57 -1.58 18.22
N LYS A 11 -15.81 -2.48 17.26
CA LYS A 11 -15.58 -3.93 17.42
C LYS A 11 -14.12 -4.24 17.74
N ILE A 12 -13.17 -3.66 17.01
CA ILE A 12 -11.73 -3.87 17.27
C ILE A 12 -11.34 -3.33 18.64
N LYS A 13 -11.81 -2.12 19.01
CA LYS A 13 -11.54 -1.55 20.35
C LYS A 13 -12.12 -2.42 21.46
N SER A 14 -13.36 -2.88 21.30
CA SER A 14 -14.00 -3.81 22.24
C SER A 14 -13.24 -5.12 22.36
N PHE A 15 -12.80 -5.69 21.23
CA PHE A 15 -11.98 -6.89 21.21
C PHE A 15 -10.67 -6.68 21.97
N ILE A 16 -9.94 -5.60 21.71
CA ILE A 16 -8.66 -5.32 22.40
C ILE A 16 -8.86 -5.20 23.91
N ARG A 17 -9.90 -4.50 24.37
CA ARG A 17 -10.20 -4.33 25.79
C ARG A 17 -10.54 -5.66 26.48
N ASN A 18 -11.45 -6.42 25.87
CA ASN A 18 -12.13 -7.52 26.54
C ASN A 18 -11.55 -8.91 26.20
N SER A 19 -10.65 -9.02 25.23
CA SER A 19 -10.07 -10.31 24.83
C SER A 19 -9.09 -10.84 25.88
N GLU A 20 -9.29 -12.11 26.24
CA GLU A 20 -8.37 -12.91 27.06
C GLU A 20 -7.18 -13.47 26.25
N GLU A 21 -7.26 -13.44 24.92
CA GLU A 21 -6.17 -13.87 24.03
C GLU A 21 -4.99 -12.89 24.05
N ILE A 22 -5.28 -11.61 24.26
CA ILE A 22 -4.27 -10.55 24.34
C ILE A 22 -3.79 -10.43 25.79
N LYS A 23 -2.71 -11.15 26.11
CA LYS A 23 -2.08 -11.22 27.44
C LYS A 23 -1.11 -10.06 27.70
N ILE A 24 -1.64 -8.83 27.73
CA ILE A 24 -0.89 -7.62 28.11
C ILE A 24 -1.67 -6.81 29.15
N GLU A 25 -0.98 -5.91 29.84
CA GLU A 25 -1.56 -5.04 30.85
C GLU A 25 -2.69 -4.16 30.31
N LYS A 26 -3.68 -3.87 31.18
CA LYS A 26 -4.83 -3.03 30.80
C LYS A 26 -4.40 -1.66 30.27
N SER A 27 -3.38 -1.06 30.86
CA SER A 27 -2.83 0.22 30.40
C SER A 27 -2.27 0.12 28.98
N ASP A 28 -1.65 -0.99 28.61
CA ASP A 28 -1.07 -1.17 27.28
C ASP A 28 -2.16 -1.48 26.23
N LYS A 29 -3.26 -2.14 26.63
CA LYS A 29 -4.46 -2.28 25.78
C LYS A 29 -5.03 -0.90 25.37
N GLU A 30 -5.11 0.05 26.29
CA GLU A 30 -5.57 1.40 25.96
C GLU A 30 -4.59 2.14 25.05
N LYS A 31 -3.27 2.04 25.29
CA LYS A 31 -2.25 2.60 24.37
C LYS A 31 -2.38 2.03 22.96
N LEU A 32 -2.60 0.72 22.81
CA LEU A 32 -2.82 0.10 21.49
C LEU A 32 -4.06 0.67 20.79
N ILE A 33 -5.14 0.92 21.54
CA ILE A 33 -6.37 1.50 21.01
C ILE A 33 -6.15 2.92 20.49
N GLU A 34 -5.33 3.71 21.19
CA GLU A 34 -4.95 5.06 20.78
C GLU A 34 -4.07 5.06 19.51
N MET A 35 -3.30 3.99 19.29
CA MET A 35 -2.46 3.83 18.10
C MET A 35 -3.25 3.39 16.85
N ILE A 36 -4.53 3.03 16.95
CA ILE A 36 -5.33 2.60 15.80
C ILE A 36 -5.54 3.79 14.85
N LYS A 37 -5.07 3.63 13.61
CA LYS A 37 -5.24 4.61 12.52
C LYS A 37 -6.02 4.00 11.35
N PRO A 38 -6.77 4.82 10.58
CA PRO A 38 -7.36 4.35 9.35
C PRO A 38 -6.28 3.93 8.35
N THR A 39 -6.58 2.89 7.58
CA THR A 39 -5.70 2.38 6.52
C THR A 39 -6.47 2.21 5.22
N ILE A 40 -5.76 2.28 4.11
CA ILE A 40 -6.29 1.95 2.79
C ILE A 40 -5.74 0.57 2.43
N GLY A 41 -6.61 -0.45 2.50
CA GLY A 41 -6.24 -1.81 2.11
C GLY A 41 -6.25 -1.99 0.60
N ILE A 42 -5.20 -2.61 0.05
CA ILE A 42 -5.09 -2.94 -1.38
C ILE A 42 -5.48 -4.40 -1.58
N LYS A 43 -6.50 -4.64 -2.40
CA LYS A 43 -6.88 -5.98 -2.88
C LYS A 43 -6.52 -6.08 -4.35
N THR A 44 -5.82 -7.13 -4.73
CA THR A 44 -5.33 -7.34 -6.09
C THR A 44 -6.15 -8.40 -6.82
N GLN A 45 -6.18 -8.26 -8.14
CA GLN A 45 -6.65 -9.29 -9.06
C GLN A 45 -5.66 -9.36 -10.21
N THR A 46 -5.28 -10.57 -10.61
CA THR A 46 -4.37 -10.78 -11.75
C THR A 46 -5.02 -10.32 -13.04
N SER A 47 -4.25 -9.62 -13.87
CA SER A 47 -4.66 -9.18 -15.21
C SER A 47 -3.44 -9.02 -16.09
N ASP A 48 -3.60 -9.19 -17.41
CA ASP A 48 -2.56 -8.81 -18.37
C ASP A 48 -2.45 -7.29 -18.45
N ASP A 49 -1.22 -6.76 -18.48
CA ASP A 49 -0.96 -5.31 -18.53
C ASP A 49 -1.61 -4.64 -19.75
N LYS A 50 -1.70 -5.35 -20.89
CA LYS A 50 -2.38 -4.88 -22.12
C LYS A 50 -3.87 -4.57 -21.93
N ASN A 51 -4.51 -5.16 -20.92
CA ASN A 51 -5.93 -4.98 -20.64
C ASN A 51 -6.17 -3.82 -19.66
N LEU A 52 -5.11 -3.29 -19.03
CA LEU A 52 -5.21 -2.19 -18.09
C LEU A 52 -5.19 -0.85 -18.83
N LYS A 53 -6.09 0.05 -18.43
CA LYS A 53 -6.07 1.43 -18.92
C LYS A 53 -4.84 2.15 -18.35
N VAL A 54 -4.22 3.00 -19.15
CA VAL A 54 -3.13 3.88 -18.72
C VAL A 54 -3.54 4.69 -17.49
N GLY A 55 -2.65 4.76 -16.50
CA GLY A 55 -2.83 5.49 -15.26
C GLY A 55 -3.62 4.74 -14.20
N LYS A 56 -3.85 3.44 -14.36
CA LYS A 56 -4.44 2.60 -13.29
C LYS A 56 -3.42 2.23 -12.23
N SER A 57 -3.89 2.08 -10.99
CA SER A 57 -3.04 1.48 -9.95
C SER A 57 -2.73 0.03 -10.31
N LYS A 58 -1.47 -0.38 -10.24
CA LYS A 58 -1.01 -1.74 -10.54
C LYS A 58 0.26 -2.09 -9.79
N ILE A 59 0.46 -3.39 -9.60
CA ILE A 59 1.69 -3.98 -9.07
C ILE A 59 2.31 -4.79 -10.21
N GLY A 60 3.60 -4.55 -10.48
CA GLY A 60 4.32 -5.11 -11.64
C GLY A 60 3.88 -4.51 -12.98
N GLY A 61 4.31 -5.17 -14.07
CA GLY A 61 4.06 -4.71 -15.44
C GLY A 61 4.96 -3.54 -15.86
N LYS A 62 4.58 -2.83 -16.94
CA LYS A 62 5.33 -1.65 -17.42
C LYS A 62 4.73 -0.38 -16.82
N PRO A 63 5.50 0.49 -16.15
CA PRO A 63 4.95 1.69 -15.54
C PRO A 63 4.43 2.69 -16.59
N ASP A 64 3.34 3.38 -16.27
CA ASP A 64 2.84 4.51 -17.04
C ASP A 64 3.61 5.77 -16.63
N LEU A 65 4.64 6.13 -17.41
CA LEU A 65 5.55 7.22 -17.09
C LEU A 65 5.42 8.39 -18.08
N PRO A 66 5.64 9.63 -17.65
CA PRO A 66 5.71 10.77 -18.57
C PRO A 66 6.91 10.63 -19.51
N LYS A 67 6.82 11.28 -20.67
CA LYS A 67 7.92 11.33 -21.63
C LYS A 67 9.15 11.98 -20.97
N GLY A 68 10.32 11.37 -21.13
CA GLY A 68 11.57 11.88 -20.56
C GLY A 68 11.75 11.58 -19.07
N PHE A 69 10.93 10.72 -18.47
CA PHE A 69 11.13 10.26 -17.10
C PHE A 69 12.50 9.58 -16.95
N GLU A 70 13.34 10.11 -16.06
CA GLU A 70 14.63 9.51 -15.74
C GLU A 70 14.42 8.28 -14.85
N TRP A 71 14.90 7.13 -15.33
CA TRP A 71 14.72 5.88 -14.59
C TRP A 71 15.52 5.89 -13.27
N PRO A 72 14.90 5.57 -12.12
CA PRO A 72 15.59 5.56 -10.84
C PRO A 72 16.75 4.56 -10.82
N ARG A 73 17.87 4.99 -10.24
CA ARG A 73 19.08 4.18 -10.13
C ARG A 73 19.60 4.18 -8.70
N ALA A 74 20.14 3.04 -8.29
CA ALA A 74 20.89 2.87 -7.06
C ALA A 74 22.25 2.26 -7.42
N ASN A 75 23.36 2.84 -6.95
CA ASN A 75 24.72 2.42 -7.31
C ASN A 75 24.91 2.27 -8.83
N ASN A 76 24.40 3.24 -9.60
CA ASN A 76 24.35 3.27 -11.07
C ASN A 76 23.54 2.14 -11.76
N ARG A 77 22.92 1.25 -11.00
CA ARG A 77 22.06 0.17 -11.52
C ARG A 77 20.60 0.62 -11.58
N PRO A 78 19.86 0.32 -12.67
CA PRO A 78 18.44 0.63 -12.74
C PRO A 78 17.66 -0.15 -11.68
N MET A 79 16.77 0.54 -10.97
CA MET A 79 15.91 -0.08 -9.96
C MET A 79 14.75 -0.83 -10.63
N LEU A 80 14.23 -1.86 -9.96
CA LEU A 80 13.08 -2.62 -10.39
C LEU A 80 11.79 -1.83 -10.12
N PHE A 81 10.94 -1.67 -11.12
CA PHE A 81 9.60 -1.14 -10.91
C PHE A 81 8.73 -2.17 -10.19
N CYS A 82 8.05 -1.75 -9.12
CA CYS A 82 7.23 -2.65 -8.30
C CYS A 82 5.75 -2.29 -8.34
N ALA A 83 5.40 -1.01 -8.25
CA ALA A 83 4.00 -0.60 -8.27
C ALA A 83 3.84 0.86 -8.66
N GLN A 84 2.69 1.18 -9.23
CA GLN A 84 2.18 2.54 -9.34
C GLN A 84 0.81 2.61 -8.67
N TYR A 85 0.56 3.68 -7.92
CA TYR A 85 -0.74 3.96 -7.33
C TYR A 85 -1.23 5.31 -7.78
N ASN A 86 -2.40 5.34 -8.40
CA ASN A 86 -3.06 6.57 -8.79
C ASN A 86 -3.74 7.20 -7.57
N LEU A 87 -3.27 8.37 -7.16
CA LEU A 87 -3.78 9.06 -5.97
C LEU A 87 -5.27 9.40 -6.06
N SER A 88 -5.82 9.62 -7.26
CA SER A 88 -7.26 9.84 -7.45
C SER A 88 -8.12 8.62 -7.14
N GLU A 89 -7.53 7.42 -7.11
CA GLU A 89 -8.19 6.20 -6.67
C GLU A 89 -8.12 6.06 -5.14
N LEU A 90 -6.98 6.40 -4.55
CA LEU A 90 -6.73 6.29 -3.10
C LEU A 90 -7.46 7.35 -2.28
N THR A 91 -7.48 8.60 -2.73
CA THR A 91 -8.04 9.75 -1.98
C THR A 91 -9.54 9.60 -1.69
N LYS A 92 -10.27 8.80 -2.50
CA LYS A 92 -11.68 8.43 -2.25
C LYS A 92 -11.87 7.62 -0.96
N LEU A 93 -10.81 6.98 -0.48
CA LEU A 93 -10.77 6.15 0.72
C LEU A 93 -10.02 6.82 1.87
N ASP A 94 -9.27 7.88 1.60
CA ASP A 94 -8.54 8.65 2.59
C ASP A 94 -9.50 9.44 3.49
N LYS A 95 -9.68 8.96 4.71
CA LYS A 95 -10.57 9.60 5.69
C LYS A 95 -9.94 10.82 6.34
N GLU A 96 -8.61 10.89 6.36
CA GLU A 96 -7.86 11.94 7.06
C GLU A 96 -7.43 13.06 6.12
N ASN A 97 -7.64 12.90 4.80
CA ASN A 97 -7.28 13.86 3.75
C ASN A 97 -5.80 14.27 3.82
N ILE A 98 -4.93 13.30 4.09
CA ILE A 98 -3.48 13.48 4.19
C ILE A 98 -2.78 13.26 2.85
N LEU A 99 -3.40 12.54 1.91
CA LEU A 99 -2.84 12.26 0.59
C LEU A 99 -3.08 13.42 -0.39
N PRO A 100 -2.14 13.68 -1.32
CA PRO A 100 -2.40 14.64 -2.39
C PRO A 100 -3.58 14.19 -3.26
N ASN A 101 -4.41 15.15 -3.70
CA ASN A 101 -5.66 14.85 -4.43
C ASN A 101 -5.46 14.19 -5.81
N LYS A 102 -4.28 14.33 -6.41
CA LYS A 102 -3.95 13.83 -7.75
C LYS A 102 -2.46 13.53 -7.87
N GLY A 103 -2.11 12.72 -8.86
CA GLY A 103 -0.74 12.28 -9.12
C GLY A 103 -0.58 10.78 -8.89
N PHE A 104 0.66 10.34 -8.80
CA PHE A 104 1.02 8.94 -8.68
C PHE A 104 2.07 8.74 -7.58
N PHE A 105 1.94 7.66 -6.82
CA PHE A 105 3.08 7.06 -6.16
C PHE A 105 3.67 6.01 -7.08
N TYR A 106 4.96 6.11 -7.38
CA TYR A 106 5.71 5.04 -8.03
C TYR A 106 6.67 4.43 -7.02
N ILE A 107 6.69 3.10 -6.96
CA ILE A 107 7.55 2.33 -6.07
C ILE A 107 8.58 1.61 -6.91
N PHE A 108 9.85 1.88 -6.63
CA PHE A 108 11.00 1.21 -7.22
C PHE A 108 11.84 0.59 -6.12
N LEU A 109 12.37 -0.62 -6.37
CA LEU A 109 13.25 -1.33 -5.45
C LEU A 109 14.65 -1.47 -6.05
N SER A 110 15.66 -1.19 -5.23
CA SER A 110 17.04 -1.61 -5.51
C SER A 110 17.23 -2.98 -4.90
N LEU A 111 17.69 -3.93 -5.70
CA LEU A 111 17.98 -5.29 -5.24
C LEU A 111 19.47 -5.35 -4.92
N ASP A 112 19.81 -5.73 -3.69
CA ASP A 112 21.19 -6.02 -3.33
C ASP A 112 21.61 -7.37 -3.95
N GLU A 113 22.80 -7.44 -4.51
CA GLU A 113 23.35 -8.67 -5.10
C GLU A 113 23.50 -9.80 -4.08
N GLN A 114 23.63 -9.46 -2.80
CA GLN A 114 23.74 -10.45 -1.73
C GLN A 114 22.38 -11.11 -1.40
N TRP A 115 21.26 -10.46 -1.75
CA TRP A 115 19.93 -10.93 -1.39
C TRP A 115 19.24 -11.61 -2.59
N LYS A 116 19.34 -12.95 -2.62
CA LYS A 116 18.93 -13.79 -3.76
C LYS A 116 17.46 -14.26 -3.76
N GLU A 117 16.65 -13.78 -2.83
CA GLU A 117 15.24 -14.23 -2.71
C GLU A 117 14.27 -13.36 -3.52
N PHE A 118 14.66 -12.13 -3.87
CA PHE A 118 13.82 -11.17 -4.61
C PHE A 118 14.53 -10.55 -5.81
N ASN A 119 15.57 -11.18 -6.33
CA ASN A 119 16.20 -10.77 -7.57
C ASN A 119 15.38 -11.29 -8.75
N GLY A 120 14.58 -10.42 -9.38
CA GLY A 120 13.73 -10.68 -10.55
C GLY A 120 14.47 -11.13 -11.83
N ILE A 121 15.62 -11.80 -11.67
CA ILE A 121 16.47 -12.41 -12.70
C ILE A 121 15.96 -13.84 -13.02
N ASN A 122 15.11 -14.43 -12.18
CA ASN A 122 14.57 -15.80 -12.37
C ASN A 122 13.07 -15.83 -12.76
N GLN A 123 12.53 -14.77 -13.39
CA GLN A 123 11.17 -14.78 -13.95
C GLN A 123 11.21 -14.87 -15.48
#